data_AF-A0A937XVX2-F1
#
_entry.id   AF-A0A937XVX2-F1
#
_cell.length_a   1.000
_cell.length_b   1.000
_cell.length_c   1.000
_cell.angle_alpha   90.00
_cell.angle_beta   90.00
_cell.angle_gamma   90.00
#
_symmetry.space_group_name_H-M   'P 1'
#
loop_
_entity.id
_entity.type
_entity.pdbx_description
1 polymer ?
#
loop_
_entity_poly.entity_id
_entity_poly.type
_entity_poly.pdbx_seq_one_letter_code
_entity_poly.pdbx_strand_id
1 'polypeptide(L)'
;YDVHSDGGALVVNAEEAARVRAIFEMYLERGSLLPVVSEVNRRGWTLKRWTSREGKMVGGKPFTRPRLHLLLTNVIYTGQVRHRGEIFPGEHEAIVDRETWEKVLAQLKANAPGNTRSLRNKHGALLKGTVRCATCNVGMVHTYTQKDARLYRYYVCVKAHQRGWTQCSTRSVSAPELEQAVVDQIRGVGRNPMMLTAVMKHLEESGFGDVPREDVARALREFDGLWRQLSPREQEQLIKALVETVSYDGQTGMVTVSFRSAGIKQLCLLQEA
;
A
#
# COMPACT_ATOMS: atom_id res chain seq x y z
N TYR A 1 11.55 -7.97 29.02
CA TYR A 1 12.81 -8.00 29.78
C TYR A 1 12.56 -7.40 31.15
N ASP A 2 13.13 -8.02 32.16
CA ASP A 2 13.25 -7.44 33.50
C ASP A 2 14.70 -6.94 33.69
N VAL A 3 14.88 -5.96 34.57
CA VAL A 3 16.21 -5.44 34.90
C VAL A 3 16.79 -6.34 35.98
N HIS A 4 18.02 -6.83 35.78
CA HIS A 4 18.73 -7.62 36.79
C HIS A 4 18.88 -6.83 38.10
N SER A 5 18.93 -7.53 39.25
CA SER A 5 19.01 -6.94 40.59
C SER A 5 20.18 -5.96 40.75
N ASP A 6 21.28 -6.25 40.08
CA ASP A 6 22.54 -5.52 40.21
C ASP A 6 22.60 -4.27 39.30
N GLY A 7 21.56 -4.07 38.47
CA GLY A 7 21.52 -3.03 37.47
C GLY A 7 22.41 -3.33 36.26
N GLY A 8 22.06 -2.80 35.09
CA GLY A 8 22.90 -2.88 33.89
C GLY A 8 22.63 -4.06 32.95
N ALA A 9 22.08 -5.18 33.43
CA ALA A 9 21.73 -6.33 32.59
C ALA A 9 20.20 -6.50 32.42
N LEU A 10 19.77 -6.95 31.24
CA LEU A 10 18.38 -7.27 30.92
C LEU A 10 18.19 -8.78 30.87
N VAL A 11 17.26 -9.30 31.67
CA VAL A 11 16.93 -10.72 31.72
C VAL A 11 15.60 -10.96 31.02
N VAL A 12 15.48 -12.07 30.29
CA VAL A 12 14.24 -12.45 29.62
C VAL A 12 13.18 -12.80 30.66
N ASN A 13 12.05 -12.09 30.60
CA ASN A 13 10.84 -12.48 31.29
C ASN A 13 10.08 -13.45 30.38
N ALA A 14 10.00 -14.73 30.76
CA ALA A 14 9.46 -15.78 29.90
C ALA A 14 8.01 -15.51 29.45
N GLU A 15 7.16 -15.01 30.35
CA GLU A 15 5.75 -14.74 30.05
C GLU A 15 5.59 -13.55 29.08
N GLU A 16 6.29 -12.44 29.34
CA GLU A 16 6.26 -11.29 28.44
C GLU A 16 6.93 -11.61 27.09
N ALA A 17 8.01 -12.40 27.10
CA ALA A 17 8.71 -12.81 25.89
C ALA A 17 7.83 -13.66 24.98
N ALA A 18 7.04 -14.59 25.54
CA ALA A 18 6.07 -15.36 24.78
C ALA A 18 5.04 -14.45 24.09
N ARG A 19 4.55 -13.41 24.78
CA ARG A 19 3.63 -12.42 24.19
C ARG A 19 4.29 -11.63 23.07
N VAL A 20 5.55 -11.23 23.24
CA VAL A 20 6.32 -10.53 22.19
C VAL A 20 6.47 -11.41 20.95
N ARG A 21 6.90 -12.68 21.10
CA ARG A 21 7.01 -13.62 19.97
C ARG A 21 5.68 -13.77 19.22
N ALA A 22 4.59 -13.98 19.95
CA ALA A 22 3.26 -14.07 19.37
C ALA A 22 2.84 -12.79 18.63
N ILE A 23 3.25 -11.60 19.11
CA ILE A 23 2.96 -10.33 18.42
C ILE A 23 3.72 -10.24 17.08
N PHE A 24 4.97 -10.68 17.03
CA PHE A 24 5.76 -10.71 15.80
C PHE A 24 5.15 -11.67 14.77
N GLU A 25 4.82 -12.89 15.18
CA GLU A 25 4.14 -13.89 14.35
C GLU A 25 2.79 -13.37 13.83
N MET A 26 1.93 -12.85 14.72
CA MET A 26 0.64 -12.27 14.33
C MET A 26 0.77 -11.13 13.31
N TYR A 27 1.85 -10.34 13.39
CA TYR A 27 2.08 -9.30 12.40
C TYR A 27 2.47 -9.87 11.04
N LEU A 28 3.34 -10.88 11.01
CA LEU A 28 3.71 -11.58 9.77
C LEU A 28 2.48 -12.20 9.09
N GLU A 29 1.63 -12.88 9.87
CA GLU A 29 0.40 -13.51 9.37
C GLU A 29 -0.62 -12.49 8.85
N ARG A 30 -0.90 -11.44 9.62
CA ARG A 30 -1.99 -10.49 9.32
C ARG A 30 -1.57 -9.39 8.37
N GLY A 31 -0.28 -9.12 8.26
CA GLY A 31 0.34 -8.14 7.37
C GLY A 31 -0.09 -6.69 7.57
N SER A 32 -0.70 -6.35 8.71
CA SER A 32 -1.12 -4.99 9.02
C SER A 32 -1.19 -4.74 10.52
N LEU A 33 -0.85 -3.52 10.95
CA LEU A 33 -0.78 -3.14 12.36
C LEU A 33 -2.14 -3.12 13.06
N LEU A 34 -3.22 -2.67 12.39
CA LEU A 34 -4.52 -2.49 13.06
C LEU A 34 -5.16 -3.82 13.50
N PRO A 35 -5.24 -4.87 12.65
CA PRO A 35 -5.71 -6.19 13.09
C PRO A 35 -4.94 -6.74 14.29
N VAL A 36 -3.62 -6.55 14.33
CA VAL A 36 -2.78 -6.98 15.46
C VAL A 36 -3.10 -6.18 16.72
N VAL A 37 -3.24 -4.85 16.62
CA VAL A 37 -3.66 -4.01 17.77
C VAL A 37 -5.01 -4.47 18.33
N SER A 38 -5.99 -4.72 17.47
CA SER A 38 -7.30 -5.21 17.90
C SER A 38 -7.20 -6.55 18.62
N GLU A 39 -6.43 -7.49 18.09
CA GLU A 39 -6.27 -8.82 18.67
C GLU A 39 -5.50 -8.80 20.00
N VAL A 40 -4.42 -8.02 20.09
CA VAL A 40 -3.62 -7.85 21.30
C VAL A 40 -4.45 -7.22 22.41
N ASN A 41 -5.24 -6.18 22.09
CA ASN A 41 -6.14 -5.57 23.07
C ASN A 41 -7.31 -6.49 23.45
N ARG A 42 -7.85 -7.28 22.52
CA ARG A 42 -8.89 -8.29 22.79
C ARG A 42 -8.40 -9.35 23.79
N ARG A 43 -7.14 -9.75 23.70
CA ARG A 43 -6.48 -10.68 24.64
C ARG A 43 -6.11 -10.04 25.99
N GLY A 44 -6.39 -8.74 26.18
CA GLY A 44 -6.05 -8.02 27.40
C GLY A 44 -4.55 -7.77 27.59
N TRP A 45 -3.74 -7.94 26.54
CA TRP A 45 -2.30 -7.70 26.62
C TRP A 45 -2.03 -6.20 26.62
N THR A 46 -1.37 -5.71 27.66
CA THR A 46 -1.02 -4.30 27.82
C THR A 46 0.47 -4.05 27.68
N LEU A 47 0.87 -2.80 27.51
CA LEU A 47 2.27 -2.40 27.63
C LEU A 47 2.82 -2.76 29.02
N LYS A 48 4.12 -3.08 29.07
CA LYS A 48 4.81 -3.45 30.32
C LYS A 48 4.52 -2.43 31.42
N ARG A 49 4.18 -2.94 32.60
CA ARG A 49 4.04 -2.15 33.84
C ARG A 49 5.35 -2.21 34.60
N TRP A 50 5.80 -1.09 35.11
CA TRP A 50 6.97 -1.01 35.97
C TRP A 50 6.83 0.15 36.95
N THR A 51 7.51 0.05 38.08
CA THR A 51 7.53 1.08 39.10
C THR A 51 8.76 1.96 38.91
N SER A 52 8.58 3.26 38.79
CA SER A 52 9.70 4.19 38.69
C SER A 52 10.48 4.26 40.00
N ARG A 53 11.70 4.81 39.97
CA ARG A 53 12.49 5.07 41.19
C ARG A 53 11.76 5.97 42.20
N GLU A 54 10.78 6.75 41.75
CA GLU A 54 9.92 7.59 42.59
C GLU A 54 8.68 6.85 43.13
N GLY A 55 8.58 5.54 42.96
CA GLY A 55 7.44 4.73 43.44
C GLY A 55 6.16 4.86 42.61
N LYS A 56 6.17 5.61 41.50
CA LYS A 56 4.99 5.77 40.62
C LYS A 56 4.88 4.58 39.67
N MET A 57 3.69 4.00 39.59
CA MET A 57 3.40 2.98 38.57
C MET A 57 3.31 3.62 37.17
N VAL A 58 4.14 3.13 36.25
CA VAL A 58 4.21 3.59 34.86
C VAL A 58 3.93 2.41 33.92
N GLY A 59 3.20 2.67 32.83
CA GLY A 59 2.89 1.67 31.82
C GLY A 59 1.48 1.08 31.96
N GLY A 60 1.28 -0.15 31.48
CA GLY A 60 -0.02 -0.83 31.58
C GLY A 60 -1.13 -0.30 30.67
N LYS A 61 -0.82 0.64 29.78
CA LYS A 61 -1.79 1.17 28.81
C LYS A 61 -2.06 0.15 27.69
N PRO A 62 -3.26 0.18 27.07
CA PRO A 62 -3.55 -0.63 25.89
C PRO A 62 -2.58 -0.35 24.72
N PHE A 63 -2.45 -1.31 23.82
CA PHE A 63 -1.68 -1.11 22.61
C PHE A 63 -2.38 -0.14 21.67
N THR A 64 -1.59 0.78 21.12
CA THR A 64 -1.99 1.67 20.03
C THR A 64 -1.10 1.42 18.83
N ARG A 65 -1.54 1.85 17.63
CA ARG A 65 -0.77 1.67 16.39
C ARG A 65 0.69 2.18 16.51
N PRO A 66 0.97 3.40 17.01
CA PRO A 66 2.35 3.87 17.16
C PRO A 66 3.17 3.02 18.14
N ARG A 67 2.55 2.53 19.21
CA ARG A 67 3.21 1.70 20.23
C ARG A 67 3.56 0.31 19.69
N LEU A 68 2.66 -0.29 18.92
CA LEU A 68 2.93 -1.55 18.25
C LEU A 68 4.04 -1.41 17.20
N HIS A 69 4.00 -0.34 16.39
CA HIS A 69 5.08 -0.06 15.44
C HIS A 69 6.42 0.07 16.15
N LEU A 70 6.49 0.85 17.22
CA LEU A 70 7.72 1.02 18.00
C LEU A 70 8.25 -0.34 18.51
N LEU A 71 7.37 -1.20 19.03
CA LEU A 71 7.71 -2.55 19.47
C LEU A 71 8.33 -3.37 18.32
N LEU A 72 7.65 -3.46 17.18
CA LEU A 72 8.11 -4.27 16.04
C LEU A 72 9.43 -3.76 15.43
N THR A 73 9.69 -2.45 15.51
CA THR A 73 10.94 -1.86 15.01
C THR A 73 12.09 -1.85 16.01
N ASN A 74 11.85 -2.26 17.26
CA ASN A 74 12.87 -2.17 18.29
C ASN A 74 13.88 -3.33 18.15
N VAL A 75 15.15 -2.98 17.99
CA VAL A 75 16.26 -3.94 17.85
C VAL A 75 16.58 -4.68 19.16
N ILE A 76 16.06 -4.21 20.30
CA ILE A 76 16.31 -4.85 21.59
C ILE A 76 15.86 -6.31 21.62
N TYR A 77 14.81 -6.66 20.88
CA TYR A 77 14.27 -8.01 20.87
C TYR A 77 15.17 -9.02 20.15
N THR A 78 16.15 -8.57 19.36
CA THR A 78 17.13 -9.42 18.67
C THR A 78 18.45 -9.58 19.43
N GLY A 79 18.49 -9.23 20.72
CA GLY A 79 19.73 -9.32 21.52
C GLY A 79 20.73 -8.20 21.22
N GLN A 80 20.29 -7.09 20.64
CA GLN A 80 21.16 -5.99 20.21
C GLN A 80 20.71 -4.66 20.83
N VAL A 81 21.59 -3.67 20.89
CA VAL A 81 21.29 -2.34 21.42
C VAL A 81 21.70 -1.26 20.43
N ARG A 82 20.91 -0.18 20.35
CA ARG A 82 21.24 0.99 19.53
C ARG A 82 21.92 2.04 20.41
N HIS A 83 23.15 2.41 20.07
CA HIS A 83 23.89 3.48 20.72
C HIS A 83 24.42 4.47 19.68
N ARG A 84 24.11 5.76 19.84
CA ARG A 84 24.53 6.85 18.92
C ARG A 84 24.24 6.58 17.41
N GLY A 85 23.18 5.83 17.12
CA GLY A 85 22.74 5.50 15.76
C GLY A 85 23.25 4.15 15.26
N GLU A 86 24.29 3.60 15.86
CA GLU A 86 24.88 2.30 15.51
C GLU A 86 24.27 1.17 16.34
N ILE A 87 24.31 -0.06 15.80
CA ILE A 87 23.75 -1.26 16.44
C ILE A 87 24.92 -2.12 16.93
N PHE A 88 24.91 -2.47 18.21
CA PHE A 88 25.91 -3.30 18.87
C PHE A 88 25.26 -4.59 19.41
N PRO A 89 26.01 -5.71 19.49
CA PRO A 89 25.55 -6.88 20.22
C PRO A 89 25.34 -6.51 21.69
N GLY A 90 24.18 -6.86 22.24
CA GLY A 90 23.87 -6.72 23.65
C GLY A 90 24.23 -7.99 24.42
N GLU A 91 24.32 -7.88 25.74
CA GLU A 91 24.59 -9.02 26.63
C GLU A 91 23.33 -9.83 26.96
N HIS A 92 22.15 -9.32 26.59
CA HIS A 92 20.87 -9.95 26.88
C HIS A 92 20.45 -10.93 25.79
N GLU A 93 19.77 -11.99 26.20
CA GLU A 93 19.27 -13.01 25.29
C GLU A 93 18.19 -12.45 24.33
N ALA A 94 18.26 -12.88 23.06
CA ALA A 94 17.30 -12.49 22.05
C ALA A 94 15.93 -13.14 22.32
N ILE A 95 14.85 -12.34 22.26
CA ILE A 95 13.49 -12.85 22.35
C ILE A 95 13.00 -13.34 20.98
N VAL A 96 13.41 -12.67 19.91
CA VAL A 96 13.06 -12.97 18.52
C VAL A 96 14.35 -13.13 17.72
N ASP A 97 14.40 -14.12 16.83
CA ASP A 97 15.54 -14.30 15.95
C ASP A 97 15.65 -13.15 14.93
N ARG A 98 16.87 -12.98 14.41
CA ARG A 98 17.22 -11.90 13.47
C ARG A 98 16.40 -11.98 12.17
N GLU A 99 16.18 -13.18 11.66
CA GLU A 99 15.52 -13.41 10.37
C GLU A 99 14.04 -13.00 10.43
N THR A 100 13.33 -13.40 11.50
CA THR A 100 11.95 -13.02 11.78
C THR A 100 11.81 -11.50 11.91
N TRP A 101 12.73 -10.85 12.62
CA TRP A 101 12.71 -9.40 12.78
C TRP A 101 12.94 -8.67 11.43
N GLU A 102 13.88 -9.14 10.62
CA GLU A 102 14.13 -8.58 9.28
C GLU A 102 12.93 -8.76 8.34
N LYS A 103 12.24 -9.91 8.37
CA LYS A 103 10.98 -10.13 7.64
C LYS A 103 9.90 -9.12 8.05
N VAL A 104 9.75 -8.88 9.35
CA VAL A 104 8.80 -7.89 9.89
C VAL A 104 9.14 -6.48 9.40
N LEU A 105 10.42 -6.08 9.42
CA LEU A 105 10.85 -4.78 8.93
C LEU A 105 10.62 -4.62 7.43
N ALA A 106 10.93 -5.65 6.63
CA ALA A 106 10.68 -5.64 5.20
C ALA A 106 9.18 -5.42 4.91
N GLN A 107 8.31 -6.12 5.63
CA GLN A 107 6.86 -5.98 5.50
C GLN A 107 6.35 -4.62 5.99
N LEU A 108 6.89 -4.07 7.08
CA LEU A 108 6.60 -2.69 7.53
C LEU A 108 7.01 -1.65 6.48
N LYS A 109 8.18 -1.82 5.85
CA LYS A 109 8.68 -0.93 4.80
C LYS A 109 7.84 -1.03 3.52
N ALA A 110 7.38 -2.22 3.16
CA ALA A 110 6.40 -2.42 2.08
C ALA A 110 5.04 -1.75 2.41
N ASN A 111 4.69 -1.66 3.69
CA ASN A 111 3.47 -1.03 4.20
C ASN A 111 3.62 0.47 4.57
N ALA A 112 4.76 1.11 4.26
CA ALA A 112 4.99 2.52 4.60
C ALA A 112 4.15 3.46 3.72
N PRO A 113 3.68 4.63 4.23
CA PRO A 113 2.97 5.62 3.43
C PRO A 113 3.82 6.07 2.23
N GLY A 114 3.33 5.82 1.02
CA GLY A 114 4.07 6.01 -0.24
C GLY A 114 4.55 4.72 -0.90
N ASN A 115 4.65 3.62 -0.13
CA ASN A 115 4.97 2.26 -0.61
C ASN A 115 3.77 1.29 -0.51
N THR A 116 2.69 1.70 0.16
CA THR A 116 1.47 0.91 0.37
C THR A 116 0.73 0.55 -0.93
N ARG A 117 1.00 -0.65 -1.44
CA ARG A 117 -0.06 -1.56 -1.92
C ARG A 117 -1.07 -1.73 -0.77
N SER A 118 -2.37 -1.49 -1.01
CA SER A 118 -3.47 -1.80 -0.08
C SER A 118 -3.66 -0.91 1.18
N LEU A 119 -3.79 0.41 1.01
CA LEU A 119 -4.73 1.12 1.90
C LEU A 119 -6.13 0.66 1.51
N ARG A 120 -6.65 -0.38 2.20
CA ARG A 120 -7.99 -0.98 2.09
C ARG A 120 -8.86 -0.30 1.04
N ASN A 121 -8.92 -0.91 -0.13
CA ASN A 121 -9.86 -0.53 -1.17
C ASN A 121 -11.28 -0.99 -0.77
N LYS A 122 -11.80 -0.46 0.35
CA LYS A 122 -13.10 -0.87 0.93
C LYS A 122 -14.26 -0.67 -0.06
N HIS A 123 -14.07 0.22 -1.04
CA HIS A 123 -15.11 0.69 -1.93
C HIS A 123 -14.71 0.67 -3.43
N GLY A 124 -13.67 -0.07 -3.82
CA GLY A 124 -13.31 -0.28 -5.24
C GLY A 124 -12.69 0.91 -5.99
N ALA A 125 -11.95 1.81 -5.33
CA ALA A 125 -11.13 2.88 -5.92
C ALA A 125 -9.98 2.33 -6.79
N LEU A 126 -10.23 2.10 -8.09
CA LEU A 126 -9.26 1.48 -9.00
C LEU A 126 -8.05 2.38 -9.27
N LEU A 127 -8.26 3.69 -9.36
CA LEU A 127 -7.23 4.68 -9.71
C LEU A 127 -6.56 5.28 -8.45
N LYS A 128 -6.58 4.57 -7.33
CA LYS A 128 -6.06 5.10 -6.07
C LYS A 128 -4.54 5.32 -6.15
N GLY A 129 -4.14 6.58 -6.02
CA GLY A 129 -2.74 7.00 -6.02
C GLY A 129 -2.15 7.26 -7.41
N THR A 130 -2.96 7.13 -8.48
CA THR A 130 -2.53 7.41 -9.85
C THR A 130 -3.14 8.69 -10.43
N VAL A 131 -4.25 9.19 -9.87
CA VAL A 131 -4.95 10.38 -10.39
C VAL A 131 -4.28 11.68 -9.94
N ARG A 132 -4.06 12.60 -10.89
CA ARG A 132 -3.65 13.98 -10.68
C ARG A 132 -4.64 14.94 -11.35
N CYS A 133 -4.80 16.11 -10.76
CA CYS A 133 -5.59 17.20 -11.33
C CYS A 133 -4.76 17.91 -12.40
N ALA A 134 -5.23 17.97 -13.64
CA ALA A 134 -4.53 18.62 -14.74
C ALA A 134 -4.32 20.12 -14.49
N THR A 135 -5.32 20.79 -13.91
CA THR A 135 -5.31 22.25 -13.69
C THR A 135 -4.27 22.72 -12.68
N CYS A 136 -3.96 21.93 -11.65
CA CYS A 136 -3.04 22.35 -10.58
C CYS A 136 -1.95 21.33 -10.26
N ASN A 137 -1.86 20.24 -11.02
CA ASN A 137 -0.87 19.18 -10.95
C ASN A 137 -0.70 18.49 -9.57
N VAL A 138 -1.68 18.64 -8.68
CA VAL A 138 -1.71 17.94 -7.38
C VAL A 138 -2.45 16.61 -7.50
N GLY A 139 -2.13 15.67 -6.61
CA GLY A 139 -2.84 14.39 -6.54
C GLY A 139 -4.34 14.57 -6.25
N MET A 140 -5.16 13.66 -6.75
CA MET A 140 -6.57 13.55 -6.38
C MET A 140 -6.76 12.35 -5.46
N VAL A 141 -7.47 12.55 -4.36
CA VAL A 141 -7.72 11.53 -3.33
C VAL A 141 -9.11 10.94 -3.49
N HIS A 142 -9.23 9.62 -3.36
CA HIS A 142 -10.53 8.95 -3.36
C HIS A 142 -11.27 9.24 -2.04
N THR A 143 -12.49 9.74 -2.15
CA THR A 143 -13.42 10.01 -1.06
C THR A 143 -14.76 9.34 -1.36
N TYR A 144 -15.60 9.17 -0.34
CA TYR A 144 -16.94 8.61 -0.52
C TYR A 144 -17.91 9.24 0.47
N THR A 145 -19.18 9.26 0.09
CA THR A 145 -20.30 9.63 0.96
C THR A 145 -21.38 8.56 0.80
N GLN A 146 -21.98 8.14 1.92
CA GLN A 146 -23.09 7.20 1.89
C GLN A 146 -24.38 7.96 2.24
N LYS A 147 -25.39 7.83 1.38
CA LYS A 147 -26.74 8.33 1.64
C LYS A 147 -27.70 7.16 1.45
N ASP A 148 -28.46 6.85 2.50
CA ASP A 148 -29.32 5.67 2.57
C ASP A 148 -28.52 4.38 2.26
N ALA A 149 -29.00 3.57 1.31
CA ALA A 149 -28.31 2.39 0.81
C ALA A 149 -27.31 2.68 -0.33
N ARG A 150 -27.20 3.93 -0.81
CA ARG A 150 -26.38 4.28 -1.98
C ARG A 150 -25.03 4.87 -1.57
N LEU A 151 -23.97 4.29 -2.14
CA LEU A 151 -22.59 4.75 -1.97
C LEU A 151 -22.18 5.63 -3.15
N TYR A 152 -21.80 6.87 -2.85
CA TYR A 152 -21.25 7.81 -3.82
C TYR A 152 -19.74 7.90 -3.64
N ARG A 153 -18.98 7.76 -4.73
CA ARG A 153 -17.52 7.70 -4.73
C ARG A 153 -16.97 8.79 -5.65
N TYR A 154 -15.93 9.48 -5.19
CA TYR A 154 -15.34 10.62 -5.90
C TYR A 154 -13.83 10.64 -5.79
N TYR A 155 -13.14 11.12 -6.83
CA TYR A 155 -11.77 11.61 -6.73
C TYR A 155 -11.81 13.12 -6.52
N VAL A 156 -11.18 13.62 -5.46
CA VAL A 156 -11.19 15.04 -5.08
C VAL A 156 -9.79 15.60 -5.15
N CYS A 157 -9.63 16.76 -5.78
CA CYS A 157 -8.37 17.49 -5.82
C CYS A 157 -7.91 17.85 -4.40
N VAL A 158 -6.69 17.46 -4.03
CA VAL A 158 -6.12 17.71 -2.69
C VAL A 158 -6.09 19.21 -2.36
N LYS A 159 -5.74 20.06 -3.35
CA LYS A 159 -5.72 21.52 -3.16
C LYS A 159 -7.12 22.07 -2.85
N ALA A 160 -8.15 21.65 -3.59
CA ALA A 160 -9.54 22.03 -3.33
C ALA A 160 -10.01 21.52 -1.96
N HIS A 161 -9.69 20.28 -1.62
CA HIS A 161 -10.09 19.65 -0.38
C HIS A 161 -9.45 20.30 0.86
N GLN A 162 -8.17 20.68 0.79
CA GLN A 162 -7.44 21.23 1.94
C GLN A 162 -7.51 22.75 2.05
N ARG A 163 -7.63 23.47 0.93
CA ARG A 163 -7.57 24.95 0.88
C ARG A 163 -8.88 25.61 0.46
N GLY A 164 -9.93 24.83 0.19
CA GLY A 164 -11.25 25.31 -0.19
C GLY A 164 -11.58 25.11 -1.67
N TRP A 165 -12.86 24.85 -1.96
CA TRP A 165 -13.38 24.47 -3.30
C TRP A 165 -13.21 25.52 -4.40
N THR A 166 -12.97 26.79 -4.03
CA THR A 166 -12.69 27.88 -4.97
C THR A 166 -11.25 27.90 -5.46
N GLN A 167 -10.34 27.16 -4.81
CA GLN A 167 -8.90 27.16 -5.11
C GLN A 167 -8.49 26.30 -6.32
N CYS A 168 -9.43 25.55 -6.89
CA CYS A 168 -9.22 24.74 -8.09
C CYS A 168 -10.58 24.51 -8.78
N SER A 169 -10.63 24.77 -10.09
CA SER A 169 -11.84 24.59 -10.91
C SER A 169 -12.26 23.12 -11.05
N THR A 170 -11.31 22.18 -11.07
CA THR A 170 -11.60 20.75 -11.18
C THR A 170 -12.42 20.18 -10.02
N ARG A 171 -12.16 20.67 -8.79
CA ARG A 171 -12.85 20.24 -7.56
C ARG A 171 -12.84 18.72 -7.35
N SER A 172 -13.81 18.01 -7.89
CA SER A 172 -14.03 16.57 -7.74
C SER A 172 -14.65 15.96 -8.98
N VAL A 173 -14.40 14.68 -9.21
CA VAL A 173 -14.99 13.86 -10.27
C VAL A 173 -15.57 12.57 -9.72
N SER A 174 -16.64 12.09 -10.34
CA SER A 174 -17.25 10.79 -10.05
C SER A 174 -16.23 9.67 -10.26
N ALA A 175 -16.01 8.84 -9.24
CA ALA A 175 -15.05 7.75 -9.36
C ALA A 175 -15.48 6.70 -10.41
N PRO A 176 -16.74 6.24 -10.47
CA PRO A 176 -17.18 5.33 -11.53
C PRO A 176 -16.95 5.86 -12.95
N GLU A 177 -17.22 7.15 -13.19
CA GLU A 177 -17.05 7.75 -14.53
C GLU A 177 -15.58 7.83 -14.90
N LEU A 178 -14.72 8.31 -13.99
CA LEU A 178 -13.28 8.39 -14.25
C LEU A 178 -12.67 7.00 -14.42
N GLU A 179 -13.04 6.05 -13.57
CA GLU A 179 -12.59 4.65 -13.65
C GLU A 179 -12.98 4.01 -14.98
N GLN A 180 -14.22 4.20 -15.42
CA GLN A 180 -14.70 3.67 -16.69
C GLN A 180 -13.95 4.29 -17.87
N ALA A 181 -13.75 5.62 -17.89
CA ALA A 181 -13.00 6.29 -18.94
C ALA A 181 -11.56 5.76 -19.08
N VAL A 182 -10.88 5.49 -17.95
CA VAL A 182 -9.54 4.90 -17.98
C VAL A 182 -9.56 3.47 -18.51
N VAL A 183 -10.52 2.65 -18.07
CA VAL A 183 -10.68 1.27 -18.57
C VAL A 183 -10.97 1.25 -20.07
N ASP A 184 -11.77 2.19 -20.56
CA ASP A 184 -12.10 2.31 -21.98
C ASP A 184 -10.88 2.72 -22.81
N GLN A 185 -10.02 3.60 -22.31
CA GLN A 185 -8.74 3.92 -22.97
C GLN A 185 -7.79 2.71 -22.99
N ILE A 186 -7.65 1.98 -21.88
CA ILE A 186 -6.87 0.74 -21.83
C ILE A 186 -7.38 -0.28 -22.85
N ARG A 187 -8.71 -0.43 -22.95
CA ARG A 187 -9.37 -1.29 -23.94
C ARG A 187 -9.07 -0.83 -25.37
N GLY A 188 -9.14 0.48 -25.64
CA GLY A 188 -8.84 1.06 -26.94
C GLY A 188 -7.41 0.75 -27.39
N VAL A 189 -6.46 0.86 -26.47
CA VAL A 189 -5.06 0.46 -26.70
C VAL A 189 -4.99 -1.03 -27.05
N GLY A 190 -5.57 -1.92 -26.22
CA GLY A 190 -5.52 -3.37 -26.45
C GLY A 190 -6.13 -3.84 -27.79
N ARG A 191 -7.09 -3.07 -28.35
CA ARG A 191 -7.71 -3.36 -29.65
C ARG A 191 -6.93 -2.81 -30.85
N ASN A 192 -5.90 -1.98 -30.63
CA ASN A 192 -5.08 -1.46 -31.70
C ASN A 192 -4.27 -2.61 -32.35
N PRO A 193 -4.38 -2.85 -33.67
CA PRO A 193 -3.60 -3.90 -34.35
C PRO A 193 -2.07 -3.77 -34.14
N MET A 194 -1.58 -2.56 -33.91
CA MET A 194 -0.17 -2.31 -33.61
C MET A 194 0.24 -2.73 -32.20
N MET A 195 -0.69 -2.83 -31.24
CA MET A 195 -0.38 -3.34 -29.90
C MET A 195 0.04 -4.81 -29.93
N LEU A 196 -0.59 -5.64 -30.77
CA LEU A 196 -0.18 -7.03 -30.93
C LEU A 196 1.29 -7.09 -31.37
N THR A 197 1.65 -6.30 -32.38
CA THR A 197 3.04 -6.25 -32.89
C THR A 197 4.02 -5.73 -31.83
N ALA A 198 3.65 -4.72 -31.05
CA ALA A 198 4.50 -4.18 -30.00
C ALA A 198 4.67 -5.12 -28.80
N VAL A 199 3.60 -5.84 -28.40
CA VAL A 199 3.67 -6.84 -27.33
C VAL A 199 4.54 -8.02 -27.77
N MET A 200 4.35 -8.51 -29.00
CA MET A 200 5.18 -9.60 -29.57
C MET A 200 6.66 -9.22 -29.57
N LYS A 201 7.00 -8.04 -30.09
CA LYS A 201 8.38 -7.53 -30.09
C LYS A 201 8.97 -7.43 -28.68
N HIS A 202 8.18 -6.97 -27.70
CA HIS A 202 8.65 -6.84 -26.32
C HIS A 202 8.85 -8.20 -25.63
N LEU A 203 8.01 -9.21 -25.93
CA LEU A 203 8.16 -10.56 -25.41
C LEU A 203 9.45 -11.23 -25.95
N GLU A 204 9.72 -11.05 -27.24
CA GLU A 204 10.96 -11.48 -27.90
C GLU A 204 12.21 -10.83 -27.25
N GLU A 205 12.18 -9.50 -27.05
CA GLU A 205 13.29 -8.75 -26.45
C GLU A 205 13.49 -9.06 -24.95
N SER A 206 12.43 -9.44 -24.24
CA SER A 206 12.47 -9.71 -22.79
C SER A 206 12.83 -11.16 -22.44
N GLY A 207 13.06 -12.02 -23.45
CA GLY A 207 13.44 -13.41 -23.24
C GLY A 207 12.34 -14.28 -22.62
N PHE A 208 11.08 -13.85 -22.69
CA PHE A 208 9.97 -14.77 -22.47
C PHE A 208 9.98 -15.78 -23.64
N GLY A 209 9.76 -17.07 -23.35
CA GLY A 209 9.82 -18.14 -24.35
C GLY A 209 8.89 -17.90 -25.55
N ASP A 210 8.94 -18.78 -26.56
CA ASP A 210 8.15 -18.64 -27.78
C ASP A 210 6.63 -18.63 -27.46
N VAL A 211 6.06 -17.43 -27.29
CA VAL A 211 4.63 -17.24 -27.05
C VAL A 211 3.95 -17.09 -28.41
N PRO A 212 3.04 -18.00 -28.80
CA PRO A 212 2.38 -17.91 -30.09
C PRO A 212 1.65 -16.57 -30.27
N ARG A 213 1.82 -15.94 -31.44
CA ARG A 213 1.14 -14.69 -31.81
C ARG A 213 -0.37 -14.78 -31.63
N GLU A 214 -0.95 -15.94 -31.90
CA GLU A 214 -2.38 -16.20 -31.74
C GLU A 214 -2.82 -16.16 -30.28
N ASP A 215 -1.99 -16.58 -29.33
CA ASP A 215 -2.27 -16.55 -27.89
C ASP A 215 -2.27 -15.12 -27.37
N VAL A 216 -1.28 -14.31 -27.79
CA VAL A 216 -1.25 -12.88 -27.46
C VAL A 216 -2.44 -12.15 -28.08
N ALA A 217 -2.76 -12.45 -29.34
CA ALA A 217 -3.90 -11.86 -30.02
C ALA A 217 -5.25 -12.26 -29.36
N ARG A 218 -5.36 -13.51 -28.91
CA ARG A 218 -6.52 -14.02 -28.17
C ARG A 218 -6.63 -13.34 -26.81
N ALA A 219 -5.55 -13.23 -26.05
CA ALA A 219 -5.53 -12.52 -24.76
C ALA A 219 -5.93 -11.04 -24.90
N LEU A 220 -5.48 -10.35 -25.96
CA LEU A 220 -5.88 -8.98 -26.26
C LEU A 220 -7.38 -8.88 -26.64
N ARG A 221 -7.91 -9.84 -27.40
CA ARG A 221 -9.35 -9.90 -27.76
C ARG A 221 -10.24 -10.23 -26.57
N GLU A 222 -9.79 -11.13 -25.70
CA GLU A 222 -10.54 -11.60 -24.53
C GLU A 222 -10.36 -10.70 -23.30
N PHE A 223 -9.63 -9.59 -23.43
CA PHE A 223 -9.38 -8.64 -22.35
C PHE A 223 -10.68 -8.23 -21.62
N ASP A 224 -11.77 -7.99 -22.34
CA ASP A 224 -13.06 -7.62 -21.73
C ASP A 224 -13.68 -8.75 -20.90
N GLY A 225 -13.53 -10.00 -21.35
CA GLY A 225 -13.99 -11.18 -20.62
C GLY A 225 -13.17 -11.39 -19.35
N LEU A 226 -11.84 -11.33 -19.49
CA LEU A 226 -10.90 -11.46 -18.39
C LEU A 226 -11.10 -10.35 -17.35
N TRP A 227 -11.17 -9.10 -17.81
CA TRP A 227 -11.34 -7.92 -16.94
C TRP A 227 -12.58 -8.01 -16.05
N ARG A 228 -13.71 -8.53 -16.56
CA ARG A 228 -14.95 -8.70 -15.77
C ARG A 228 -14.85 -9.84 -14.75
N GLN A 229 -13.99 -10.82 -15.00
CA GLN A 229 -13.76 -11.95 -14.08
C GLN A 229 -12.74 -11.60 -12.98
N LEU A 230 -11.88 -10.61 -13.22
CA LEU A 230 -10.94 -10.13 -12.21
C LEU A 230 -11.67 -9.53 -11.01
N SER A 231 -11.21 -9.88 -9.81
CA SER A 231 -11.61 -9.22 -8.58
C SER A 231 -11.18 -7.74 -8.60
N PRO A 232 -11.82 -6.86 -7.80
CA PRO A 232 -11.44 -5.44 -7.72
C PRO A 232 -9.97 -5.21 -7.35
N ARG A 233 -9.35 -6.16 -6.62
CA ARG A 233 -7.93 -6.10 -6.29
C ARG A 233 -7.03 -6.39 -7.48
N GLU A 234 -7.40 -7.38 -8.30
CA GLU A 234 -6.65 -7.75 -9.50
C GLU A 234 -6.77 -6.66 -10.56
N GLN A 235 -7.96 -6.08 -10.73
CA GLN A 235 -8.18 -4.91 -11.58
C GLN A 235 -7.30 -3.73 -11.16
N GLU A 236 -7.25 -3.42 -9.86
CA GLU A 236 -6.38 -2.36 -9.32
C GLU A 236 -4.89 -2.65 -9.58
N GLN A 237 -4.45 -3.89 -9.39
CA GLN A 237 -3.06 -4.29 -9.64
C GLN A 237 -2.69 -4.17 -11.11
N LEU A 238 -3.56 -4.63 -12.01
CA LEU A 238 -3.36 -4.55 -13.44
C LEU A 238 -3.28 -3.09 -13.91
N ILE A 239 -4.20 -2.22 -13.45
CA ILE A 239 -4.13 -0.78 -13.72
C ILE A 239 -2.82 -0.20 -13.22
N LYS A 240 -2.36 -0.53 -12.01
CA LYS A 240 -1.10 0.01 -11.47
C LYS A 240 0.13 -0.45 -12.24
N ALA A 241 0.09 -1.66 -12.81
CA ALA A 241 1.16 -2.18 -13.65
C ALA A 241 1.20 -1.46 -15.02
N LEU A 242 0.04 -1.13 -15.59
CA LEU A 242 -0.05 -0.52 -16.91
C LEU A 242 0.05 1.00 -16.89
N VAL A 243 -0.57 1.65 -15.91
CA VAL A 243 -0.75 3.11 -15.83
C VAL A 243 0.26 3.73 -14.89
N GLU A 244 0.99 4.71 -15.41
CA GLU A 244 1.92 5.55 -14.65
C GLU A 244 1.16 6.64 -13.90
N THR A 245 0.30 7.39 -14.59
CA THR A 245 -0.47 8.51 -14.02
C THR A 245 -1.72 8.75 -14.86
N VAL A 246 -2.82 9.12 -14.21
CA VAL A 246 -4.05 9.60 -14.86
C VAL A 246 -4.19 11.08 -14.57
N SER A 247 -4.26 11.91 -15.60
CA SER A 247 -4.53 13.34 -15.48
C SER A 247 -6.01 13.60 -15.77
N TYR A 248 -6.68 14.36 -14.91
CA TYR A 248 -8.07 14.77 -15.12
C TYR A 248 -8.20 16.29 -15.10
N ASP A 249 -8.77 16.84 -16.16
CA ASP A 249 -9.15 18.25 -16.26
C ASP A 249 -10.65 18.39 -16.04
N GLY A 250 -11.05 19.03 -14.94
CA GLY A 250 -12.47 19.23 -14.64
C GLY A 250 -13.12 20.41 -15.36
N GLN A 251 -12.36 21.19 -16.14
CA GLN A 251 -12.96 22.23 -17.00
C GLN A 251 -13.42 21.64 -18.34
N THR A 252 -12.59 20.79 -18.94
CA THR A 252 -12.87 20.16 -20.24
C THR A 252 -13.50 18.78 -20.10
N GLY A 253 -13.40 18.16 -18.93
CA GLY A 253 -13.76 16.75 -18.73
C GLY A 253 -12.72 15.78 -19.31
N MET A 254 -11.59 16.29 -19.81
CA MET A 254 -10.57 15.48 -20.46
C MET A 254 -9.85 14.56 -19.47
N VAL A 255 -9.75 13.29 -19.84
CA VAL A 255 -9.01 12.25 -19.10
C VAL A 255 -7.81 11.85 -19.96
N THR A 256 -6.61 12.05 -19.44
CA THR A 256 -5.36 11.64 -20.11
C THR A 256 -4.67 10.55 -19.32
N VAL A 257 -4.46 9.39 -19.93
CA VAL A 257 -3.79 8.24 -19.29
C VAL A 257 -2.35 8.14 -19.78
N SER A 258 -1.39 8.23 -18.87
CA SER A 258 0.02 7.94 -19.14
C SER A 258 0.34 6.50 -18.75
N PHE A 259 0.90 5.72 -19.67
CA PHE A 259 1.23 4.30 -19.47
C PHE A 259 2.71 4.11 -19.08
N ARG A 260 3.05 3.04 -18.35
CA ARG A 260 4.43 2.82 -17.88
C ARG A 260 5.41 2.35 -18.95
N SER A 261 4.95 1.63 -19.98
CA SER A 261 5.85 1.11 -21.01
C SER A 261 6.07 2.13 -22.13
N ALA A 262 7.34 2.29 -22.55
CA ALA A 262 7.70 3.18 -23.65
C ALA A 262 6.98 2.80 -24.96
N GLY A 263 6.79 1.50 -25.21
CA GLY A 263 6.06 0.99 -26.36
C GLY A 263 4.57 1.37 -26.36
N ILE A 264 3.89 1.32 -25.21
CA ILE A 264 2.48 1.74 -25.12
C ILE A 264 2.35 3.27 -25.23
N LYS A 265 3.29 4.03 -24.64
CA LYS A 265 3.33 5.50 -24.80
C LYS A 265 3.38 5.90 -26.28
N GLN A 266 4.24 5.25 -27.07
CA GLN A 266 4.42 5.56 -28.49
C GLN A 266 3.16 5.22 -29.33
N LEU A 267 2.41 4.20 -28.93
CA LEU A 267 1.18 3.79 -29.61
C LEU A 267 -0.03 4.68 -29.30
N CYS A 268 -0.08 5.29 -28.12
CA CYS A 268 -1.10 6.28 -27.78
C CYS A 268 -0.91 7.57 -28.58
N LEU A 269 0.33 8.02 -28.76
CA LEU A 269 0.65 9.22 -29.55
C LEU A 269 0.28 9.10 -31.03
N LEU A 270 0.22 7.87 -31.57
CA LEU A 270 -0.18 7.59 -32.95
C LEU A 270 -1.70 7.54 -33.16
N GLN A 271 -2.51 7.59 -32.09
CA GLN A 271 -3.98 7.66 -32.20
C GLN A 271 -4.51 9.11 -32.19
N GLU A 272 -3.68 10.08 -31.80
CA GLU A 272 -4.03 11.50 -31.72
C GLU A 272 -3.54 12.32 -32.95
N ALA A 273 -2.88 11.66 -33.91
CA ALA A 273 -2.39 12.22 -35.17
C ALA A 273 -3.23 11.73 -36.36
#